data_AF-A0AAV4D7E2-F1
#
_entry.id   AF-A0AAV4D7E2-F1
#
_cell.length_a   1.000
_cell.length_b   1.000
_cell.length_c   1.000
_cell.angle_alpha   90.00
_cell.angle_beta   90.00
_cell.angle_gamma   90.00
#
_symmetry.space_group_name_H-M   'P 1'
#
loop_
_entity.id
_entity.type
_entity.pdbx_description
1 polymer ?
#
loop_
_entity_poly.entity_id
_entity_poly.type
_entity_poly.pdbx_seq_one_letter_code
_entity_poly.pdbx_strand_id
1 'polypeptide(L)'
;MSDLKDHLYLKGNLPFARVLEEQVATMASHDNDLKEKIRIDFVHHVIPSYLMRAIWKYDKNVLSPRDVEHIKITKRNRGNMAGAKELLDYMARYDNWFPCLLQALRDPDVKLDSLAMRFSSCKTELDRTSESPDWPDVSDFEYDDSSVESDFPTVPLPSSVRLAKLGATYVAPDRRKTSTATCNRKLKEKIRMDFNHHVMPNHLLTLIWKYNANILTERDTQYIRAVTHNRGNIAGAEVLLDYMARYDNWFPCLLQALSDPDMKMERLAMRFSKYKAELDGSPIALHERPNLLWLQKLQLQESTMASYNKQLKDKIWVDFKNYVIPHNLLPVIPKYDKNVLTPEDEQHIRAETNNRGDMAGAEVLLDKMAEYDNWFPCLLQALRDPGVKMEHVTLLFLNCKAELDATLIGPHQPQGWYQNSVTHKKHSKNKTR
;
A
#
# COMPACT_ATOMS: atom_id res chain seq x y z
N MET A 1 -32.60 27.87 16.44
CA MET A 1 -32.38 27.69 17.89
C MET A 1 -32.30 29.00 18.65
N SER A 2 -31.62 30.06 18.17
CA SER A 2 -31.57 31.36 18.88
C SER A 2 -32.94 31.95 19.16
N ASP A 3 -33.84 31.95 18.17
CA ASP A 3 -35.14 32.62 18.29
C ASP A 3 -36.07 31.94 19.30
N LEU A 4 -35.95 30.62 19.46
CA LEU A 4 -36.70 29.87 20.47
C LEU A 4 -36.17 30.17 21.88
N LYS A 5 -34.85 30.36 22.00
CA LYS A 5 -34.15 30.67 23.24
C LYS A 5 -34.57 32.05 23.75
N ASP A 6 -34.51 33.06 22.88
CA ASP A 6 -34.92 34.42 23.22
C ASP A 6 -36.39 34.46 23.63
N HIS A 7 -37.24 33.67 22.97
CA HIS A 7 -38.65 33.58 23.34
C HIS A 7 -38.90 32.91 24.70
N LEU A 8 -38.09 31.91 25.08
CA LEU A 8 -38.18 31.22 26.37
C LEU A 8 -37.66 32.06 27.53
N TYR A 9 -36.58 32.83 27.31
CA TYR A 9 -36.09 33.80 28.30
C TYR A 9 -37.09 34.92 28.57
N LEU A 10 -37.75 35.43 27.52
CA LEU A 10 -38.78 36.47 27.64
C LEU A 10 -40.03 36.00 28.41
N LYS A 11 -40.30 34.69 28.45
CA LYS A 11 -41.45 34.11 29.16
C LYS A 11 -41.15 33.69 30.61
N GLY A 12 -39.97 33.98 31.14
CA GLY A 12 -39.60 33.66 32.54
C GLY A 12 -39.37 32.17 32.82
N ASN A 13 -39.25 31.32 31.79
CA ASN A 13 -39.10 29.87 31.94
C ASN A 13 -37.62 29.45 32.07
N LEU A 14 -36.92 30.09 33.02
CA LEU A 14 -35.48 29.92 33.27
C LEU A 14 -35.01 28.46 33.46
N PRO A 15 -35.76 27.57 34.16
CA PRO A 15 -35.34 26.17 34.31
C PRO A 15 -35.29 25.43 32.98
N PHE A 16 -36.27 25.65 32.10
CA PHE A 16 -36.35 24.98 30.79
C PHE A 16 -35.27 25.50 29.83
N ALA A 17 -34.97 26.79 29.87
CA ALA A 17 -33.87 27.37 29.10
C ALA A 17 -32.51 26.75 29.47
N ARG A 18 -32.25 26.50 30.76
CA ARG A 18 -31.02 25.84 31.23
C ARG A 18 -30.91 24.38 30.75
N VAL A 19 -32.00 23.61 30.82
CA VAL A 19 -32.00 22.23 30.34
C VAL A 19 -31.70 22.18 28.83
N LEU A 20 -32.27 23.10 28.05
CA LEU A 20 -31.93 23.21 26.62
C LEU A 20 -30.48 23.61 26.38
N GLU A 21 -29.90 24.49 27.20
CA GLU A 21 -28.48 24.85 27.10
C GLU A 21 -27.57 23.66 27.38
N GLU A 22 -27.88 22.89 28.42
CA GLU A 22 -27.14 21.68 28.75
C GLU A 22 -27.26 20.64 27.64
N GLN A 23 -28.45 20.42 27.08
CA GLN A 23 -28.64 19.52 25.94
C GLN A 23 -27.88 19.97 24.69
N VAL A 24 -27.86 21.27 24.39
CA VAL A 24 -27.09 21.80 23.26
C VAL A 24 -25.59 21.64 23.48
N ALA A 25 -25.11 21.88 24.70
CA ALA A 25 -23.71 21.71 25.06
C ALA A 25 -23.27 20.25 24.97
N THR A 26 -24.10 19.30 25.42
CA THR A 26 -23.80 17.86 25.32
C THR A 26 -23.82 17.40 23.87
N MET A 27 -24.78 17.83 23.05
CA MET A 27 -24.79 17.54 21.61
C MET A 27 -23.55 18.10 20.90
N ALA A 28 -23.15 19.34 21.21
CA ALA A 28 -21.96 19.95 20.64
C ALA A 28 -20.67 19.23 21.06
N SER A 29 -20.60 18.77 22.32
CA SER A 29 -19.49 17.94 22.81
C SER A 29 -19.41 16.61 22.07
N HIS A 30 -20.55 15.92 21.92
CA HIS A 30 -20.66 14.64 21.23
C HIS A 30 -20.23 14.74 19.76
N ASP A 31 -20.67 15.78 19.05
CA ASP A 31 -20.27 16.01 17.66
C ASP A 31 -18.77 16.33 17.53
N ASN A 32 -18.19 17.05 18.50
CA ASN A 32 -16.75 17.30 18.51
C ASN A 32 -15.94 16.01 18.77
N ASP A 33 -16.42 15.14 19.66
CA ASP A 33 -15.78 13.84 19.91
C ASP A 33 -15.85 12.93 18.68
N LEU A 34 -17.01 12.89 18.00
CA LEU A 34 -17.15 12.17 16.74
C LEU A 34 -16.20 12.71 15.67
N LYS A 35 -16.12 14.03 15.53
CA LYS A 35 -15.20 14.71 14.59
C LYS A 35 -13.75 14.30 14.87
N GLU A 36 -13.29 14.36 16.12
CA GLU A 36 -11.92 13.97 16.46
C GLU A 36 -11.66 12.48 16.24
N LYS A 37 -12.65 11.61 16.52
CA LYS A 37 -12.55 10.17 16.31
C LYS A 37 -12.36 9.81 14.83
N ILE A 38 -13.03 10.51 13.91
CA ILE A 38 -12.92 10.24 12.46
C ILE A 38 -11.81 11.04 11.77
N ARG A 39 -11.25 12.06 12.42
CA ARG A 39 -10.37 13.08 11.82
C ARG A 39 -9.17 12.49 11.08
N ILE A 40 -8.47 11.54 11.68
CA ILE A 40 -7.27 10.94 11.07
C ILE A 40 -7.65 10.24 9.77
N ASP A 41 -8.63 9.35 9.81
CA ASP A 41 -9.05 8.60 8.63
C ASP A 41 -9.64 9.55 7.56
N PHE A 42 -10.41 10.56 7.96
CA PHE A 42 -10.94 11.57 7.04
C PHE A 42 -9.81 12.28 6.28
N VAL A 43 -8.83 12.86 7.00
CA VAL A 43 -7.77 13.68 6.42
C VAL A 43 -6.88 12.90 5.44
N HIS A 44 -6.72 11.59 5.66
CA HIS A 44 -5.85 10.75 4.83
C HIS A 44 -6.53 10.22 3.56
N HIS A 45 -7.85 10.06 3.56
CA HIS A 45 -8.56 9.43 2.45
C HIS A 45 -9.37 10.42 1.62
N VAL A 46 -9.80 11.53 2.20
CA VAL A 46 -10.68 12.50 1.53
C VAL A 46 -9.88 13.46 0.66
N ILE A 47 -10.30 13.60 -0.60
CA ILE A 47 -9.88 14.68 -1.49
C ILE A 47 -10.91 15.81 -1.40
N PRO A 48 -10.55 16.98 -0.85
CA PRO A 48 -11.54 18.02 -0.52
C PRO A 48 -12.36 18.47 -1.73
N SER A 49 -11.74 18.60 -2.90
CA SER A 49 -12.44 19.07 -4.11
C SER A 49 -13.52 18.11 -4.60
N TYR A 50 -13.35 16.80 -4.38
CA TYR A 50 -14.35 15.81 -4.80
C TYR A 50 -15.47 15.78 -3.78
N LEU A 51 -15.12 15.73 -2.49
CA LEU A 51 -16.12 15.67 -1.42
C LEU A 51 -16.95 16.97 -1.35
N MET A 52 -16.35 18.15 -1.50
CA MET A 52 -17.10 19.41 -1.54
C MET A 52 -18.13 19.43 -2.66
N ARG A 53 -17.81 18.87 -3.85
CA ARG A 53 -18.76 18.79 -4.96
C ARG A 53 -19.91 17.84 -4.62
N ALA A 54 -19.63 16.70 -4.00
CA ALA A 54 -20.63 15.75 -3.55
C ALA A 54 -21.52 16.34 -2.45
N ILE A 55 -20.94 16.99 -1.43
CA ILE A 55 -21.70 17.68 -0.38
C ILE A 55 -22.67 18.70 -1.00
N TRP A 56 -22.19 19.54 -1.93
CA TRP A 56 -23.01 20.57 -2.55
C TRP A 56 -24.18 20.03 -3.39
N LYS A 57 -24.07 18.78 -3.84
CA LYS A 57 -25.13 18.08 -4.57
C LYS A 57 -26.26 17.62 -3.63
N TYR A 58 -25.94 17.25 -2.39
CA TYR A 58 -26.90 16.75 -1.40
C TYR A 58 -27.46 17.85 -0.49
N ASP A 59 -26.62 18.77 -0.02
CA ASP A 59 -27.04 19.90 0.81
C ASP A 59 -26.16 21.13 0.55
N LYS A 60 -26.78 22.19 0.02
CA LYS A 60 -26.09 23.45 -0.30
C LYS A 60 -25.80 24.30 0.94
N ASN A 61 -26.42 23.99 2.07
CA ASN A 61 -26.36 24.80 3.29
C ASN A 61 -25.24 24.33 4.25
N VAL A 62 -24.66 23.15 4.03
CA VAL A 62 -23.60 22.58 4.88
C VAL A 62 -22.26 23.32 4.74
N LEU A 63 -22.05 24.07 3.66
CA LEU A 63 -20.85 24.87 3.48
C LEU A 63 -21.20 26.21 2.83
N SER A 64 -20.87 27.31 3.49
CA SER A 64 -21.00 28.63 2.89
C SER A 64 -20.02 28.78 1.70
N PRO A 65 -20.34 29.62 0.69
CA PRO A 65 -19.41 29.90 -0.41
C PRO A 65 -18.04 30.42 0.07
N ARG A 66 -18.01 31.14 1.19
CA ARG A 66 -16.79 31.64 1.82
C ARG A 66 -15.92 30.51 2.37
N ASP A 67 -16.53 29.52 3.02
CA ASP A 67 -15.81 28.35 3.56
C ASP A 67 -15.23 27.50 2.43
N VAL A 68 -16.01 27.28 1.36
CA VAL A 68 -15.54 26.56 0.17
C VAL A 68 -14.31 27.22 -0.44
N GLU A 69 -14.30 28.55 -0.55
CA GLU A 69 -13.15 29.27 -1.08
C GLU A 69 -11.94 29.18 -0.14
N HIS A 70 -12.15 29.29 1.17
CA HIS A 70 -11.07 29.10 2.15
C HIS A 70 -10.45 27.69 2.08
N ILE A 71 -11.28 26.65 1.93
CA ILE A 71 -10.81 25.26 1.78
C ILE A 71 -10.01 25.11 0.48
N LYS A 72 -10.46 25.70 -0.63
CA LYS A 72 -9.72 25.69 -1.90
C LYS A 72 -8.37 26.37 -1.78
N ILE A 73 -8.31 27.54 -1.12
CA ILE A 73 -7.06 28.27 -0.88
C ILE A 73 -6.12 27.44 0.00
N THR A 74 -6.62 26.88 1.10
CA THR A 74 -5.84 26.01 1.99
C THR A 74 -5.31 24.77 1.26
N LYS A 75 -6.15 24.12 0.44
CA LYS A 75 -5.72 23.01 -0.40
C LYS A 75 -4.62 23.42 -1.38
N ARG A 76 -4.76 24.57 -2.05
CA ARG A 76 -3.78 25.07 -3.02
C ARG A 76 -2.44 25.37 -2.35
N ASN A 77 -2.46 25.96 -1.16
CA ASN A 77 -1.27 26.45 -0.46
C ASN A 77 -0.59 25.38 0.40
N ARG A 78 -1.37 24.47 1.01
CA ARG A 78 -0.90 23.51 2.03
C ARG A 78 -1.19 22.05 1.68
N GLY A 79 -1.73 21.78 0.49
CA GLY A 79 -2.00 20.43 0.00
C GLY A 79 -3.32 19.83 0.46
N ASN A 80 -3.61 18.61 -0.04
CA ASN A 80 -4.90 17.96 0.15
C ASN A 80 -5.24 17.66 1.61
N MET A 81 -4.26 17.24 2.42
CA MET A 81 -4.50 16.89 3.83
C MET A 81 -4.91 18.11 4.66
N ALA A 82 -4.24 19.26 4.46
CA ALA A 82 -4.61 20.51 5.11
C ALA A 82 -6.01 20.96 4.68
N GLY A 83 -6.32 20.87 3.38
CA GLY A 83 -7.67 21.16 2.89
C GLY A 83 -8.74 20.22 3.43
N ALA A 84 -8.43 18.93 3.63
CA ALA A 84 -9.37 17.94 4.17
C ALA A 84 -9.64 18.19 5.64
N LYS A 85 -8.60 18.51 6.41
CA LYS A 85 -8.73 18.93 7.80
C LYS A 85 -9.66 20.16 7.90
N GLU A 86 -9.39 21.18 7.11
CA GLU A 86 -10.18 22.41 7.11
C GLU A 86 -11.64 22.15 6.70
N LEU A 87 -11.86 21.29 5.71
CA LEU A 87 -13.20 20.86 5.29
C LEU A 87 -13.97 20.23 6.46
N LEU A 88 -13.36 19.30 7.19
CA LEU A 88 -14.00 18.66 8.35
C LEU A 88 -14.30 19.67 9.47
N ASP A 89 -13.36 20.58 9.75
CA ASP A 89 -13.51 21.62 10.77
C ASP A 89 -14.62 22.64 10.42
N TYR A 90 -14.88 22.90 9.14
CA TYR A 90 -16.01 23.72 8.71
C TYR A 90 -17.34 22.96 8.74
N MET A 91 -17.38 21.74 8.21
CA MET A 91 -18.60 20.93 8.18
C MET A 91 -19.19 20.75 9.57
N ALA A 92 -18.36 20.46 10.58
CA ALA A 92 -18.81 20.24 11.95
C ALA A 92 -19.47 21.46 12.65
N ARG A 93 -19.52 22.62 11.98
CA ARG A 93 -20.22 23.82 12.47
C ARG A 93 -21.69 23.88 12.04
N TYR A 94 -22.08 23.02 11.12
CA TYR A 94 -23.41 23.03 10.52
C TYR A 94 -24.25 21.87 11.05
N ASP A 95 -25.54 22.12 11.25
CA ASP A 95 -26.47 21.05 11.59
C ASP A 95 -26.52 20.01 10.45
N ASN A 96 -26.78 18.74 10.79
CA ASN A 96 -26.85 17.63 9.85
C ASN A 96 -25.56 17.37 9.03
N TRP A 97 -24.40 17.90 9.44
CA TRP A 97 -23.14 17.71 8.73
C TRP A 97 -22.77 16.23 8.59
N PHE A 98 -23.03 15.41 9.61
CA PHE A 98 -22.60 14.01 9.62
C PHE A 98 -23.44 13.11 8.69
N PRO A 99 -24.79 13.15 8.71
CA PRO A 99 -25.59 12.47 7.68
C PRO A 99 -25.23 12.90 6.25
N CYS A 100 -25.05 14.21 6.02
CA CYS A 100 -24.62 14.74 4.72
C CYS A 100 -23.25 14.18 4.31
N LEU A 101 -22.30 14.13 5.25
CA LEU A 101 -20.98 13.53 5.02
C LEU A 101 -21.08 12.06 4.61
N LEU A 102 -21.85 11.25 5.33
CA LEU A 102 -22.01 9.83 5.01
C LEU A 102 -22.60 9.62 3.61
N GLN A 103 -23.56 10.46 3.22
CA GLN A 103 -24.15 10.42 1.89
C GLN A 103 -23.16 10.86 0.81
N ALA A 104 -22.40 11.92 1.06
CA ALA A 104 -21.38 12.43 0.12
C ALA A 104 -20.21 11.45 -0.07
N LEU A 105 -19.83 10.70 0.96
CA LEU A 105 -18.79 9.66 0.86
C LEU A 105 -19.22 8.47 -0.01
N ARG A 106 -20.52 8.19 -0.06
CA ARG A 106 -21.13 7.14 -0.90
C ARG A 106 -21.44 7.61 -2.32
N ASP A 107 -21.17 8.87 -2.65
CA ASP A 107 -21.41 9.38 -3.99
C ASP A 107 -20.55 8.62 -5.02
N PRO A 108 -21.10 8.25 -6.20
CA PRO A 108 -20.36 7.53 -7.23
C PRO A 108 -19.09 8.23 -7.73
N ASP A 109 -18.99 9.56 -7.58
CA ASP A 109 -17.79 10.33 -7.93
C ASP A 109 -16.72 10.28 -6.84
N VAL A 110 -17.08 9.88 -5.61
CA VAL A 110 -16.19 9.82 -4.44
C VAL A 110 -15.79 8.37 -4.11
N LYS A 111 -16.74 7.42 -4.14
CA LYS A 111 -16.55 5.98 -3.92
C LYS A 111 -15.81 5.60 -2.63
N LEU A 112 -16.15 6.24 -1.52
CA LEU A 112 -15.57 5.95 -0.20
C LEU A 112 -16.57 5.23 0.72
N ASP A 113 -17.28 4.22 0.19
CA ASP A 113 -18.31 3.46 0.91
C ASP A 113 -17.76 2.79 2.18
N SER A 114 -16.55 2.21 2.10
CA SER A 114 -15.91 1.57 3.26
C SER A 114 -15.59 2.58 4.37
N LEU A 115 -15.24 3.82 4.00
CA LEU A 115 -15.02 4.90 4.95
C LEU A 115 -16.35 5.37 5.57
N ALA A 116 -17.41 5.50 4.76
CA ALA A 116 -18.74 5.84 5.25
C ALA A 116 -19.26 4.80 6.26
N MET A 117 -19.07 3.50 5.98
CA MET A 117 -19.43 2.43 6.90
C MET A 117 -18.65 2.51 8.22
N ARG A 118 -17.33 2.73 8.17
CA ARG A 118 -16.51 2.92 9.37
C ARG A 118 -16.97 4.10 10.21
N PHE A 119 -17.22 5.25 9.58
CA PHE A 119 -17.70 6.43 10.28
C PHE A 119 -19.07 6.20 10.92
N SER A 120 -19.99 5.53 10.21
CA SER A 120 -21.27 5.13 10.79
C SER A 120 -21.09 4.26 12.03
N SER A 121 -20.17 3.28 12.01
CA SER A 121 -19.86 2.46 13.18
C SER A 121 -19.26 3.29 14.32
N CYS A 122 -18.37 4.25 14.03
CA CYS A 122 -17.80 5.14 15.05
C CYS A 122 -18.88 5.96 15.77
N LYS A 123 -19.91 6.42 15.04
CA LYS A 123 -21.05 7.13 15.62
C LYS A 123 -21.88 6.20 16.53
N THR A 124 -22.26 5.02 16.06
CA THR A 124 -23.02 4.05 16.87
C THR A 124 -22.29 3.66 18.16
N GLU A 125 -20.96 3.52 18.11
CA GLU A 125 -20.16 3.30 19.32
C GLU A 125 -20.19 4.48 20.29
N LEU A 126 -20.16 5.71 19.77
CA LEU A 126 -20.18 6.93 20.59
C LEU A 126 -21.57 7.13 21.22
N ASP A 127 -22.64 6.93 20.45
CA ASP A 127 -24.02 6.99 20.91
C ASP A 127 -24.22 6.02 22.09
N ARG A 128 -23.75 4.77 21.98
CA ARG A 128 -23.79 3.76 23.06
C ARG A 128 -23.02 4.15 24.33
N THR A 129 -21.94 4.91 24.21
CA THR A 129 -21.17 5.40 25.37
C THR A 129 -21.79 6.64 26.00
N SER A 130 -22.62 7.36 25.24
CA SER A 130 -23.31 8.57 25.69
C SER A 130 -24.66 8.29 26.36
N GLU A 131 -25.23 7.11 26.12
CA GLU A 131 -26.36 6.59 26.90
C GLU A 131 -25.90 6.45 28.35
N SER A 132 -26.22 7.49 29.13
CA SER A 132 -26.03 7.53 30.58
C SER A 132 -26.60 6.26 31.21
N PRO A 133 -25.94 5.68 32.23
CA PRO A 133 -26.58 4.63 33.03
C PRO A 133 -27.95 5.12 33.48
N ASP A 134 -28.97 4.27 33.30
CA ASP A 134 -30.38 4.54 33.57
C ASP A 134 -30.53 5.50 34.75
N TRP A 135 -30.89 6.76 34.46
CA TRP A 135 -31.31 7.65 35.52
C TRP A 135 -32.55 7.00 36.13
N PRO A 136 -32.61 6.83 37.47
CA PRO A 136 -33.75 6.22 38.12
C PRO A 136 -35.02 6.93 37.62
N ASP A 137 -36.00 6.13 37.21
CA ASP A 137 -37.26 6.61 36.66
C ASP A 137 -37.86 7.59 37.67
N VAL A 138 -37.93 8.87 37.30
CA VAL A 138 -38.38 9.95 38.18
C VAL A 138 -39.88 9.81 38.49
N SER A 139 -40.56 8.86 37.85
CA SER A 139 -41.92 8.46 38.22
C SER A 139 -42.04 7.77 39.58
N ASP A 140 -40.94 7.34 40.21
CA ASP A 140 -40.93 6.80 41.59
C ASP A 140 -40.74 7.87 42.69
N PHE A 141 -40.54 9.15 42.33
CA PHE A 141 -40.59 10.23 43.33
C PHE A 141 -42.05 10.66 43.55
N GLU A 142 -42.78 9.91 44.38
CA GLU A 142 -43.97 10.42 45.05
C GLU A 142 -43.56 11.64 45.88
N TYR A 143 -43.86 12.84 45.36
CA TYR A 143 -43.85 14.06 46.15
C TYR A 143 -45.02 13.97 47.14
N ASP A 144 -44.73 13.47 48.33
CA ASP A 144 -45.63 13.58 49.47
C ASP A 144 -45.66 15.05 49.91
N ASP A 145 -46.69 15.77 49.43
CA ASP A 145 -47.01 17.15 49.78
C ASP A 145 -47.70 17.19 51.15
N SER A 146 -46.99 16.78 52.19
CA SER A 146 -47.43 16.91 53.57
C SER A 146 -46.34 17.52 54.47
N SER A 147 -46.49 18.82 54.69
CA SER A 147 -45.83 19.56 55.75
C SER A 147 -46.30 19.13 57.15
N VAL A 148 -45.39 19.23 58.11
CA VAL A 148 -45.59 19.55 59.56
C VAL A 148 -45.22 18.44 60.57
N GLU A 149 -44.18 18.78 61.35
CA GLU A 149 -43.85 18.44 62.74
C GLU A 149 -43.40 17.04 63.21
N SER A 150 -42.16 17.08 63.71
CA SER A 150 -41.73 16.63 65.05
C SER A 150 -41.49 15.14 65.31
N ASP A 151 -40.25 14.91 65.74
CA ASP A 151 -39.75 13.94 66.71
C ASP A 151 -39.91 12.43 66.50
N PHE A 152 -38.86 11.73 66.94
CA PHE A 152 -38.67 10.28 67.15
C PHE A 152 -37.92 9.51 66.02
N PRO A 153 -37.38 8.31 66.32
CA PRO A 153 -36.07 8.15 66.95
C PRO A 153 -35.16 7.17 66.18
N THR A 154 -33.91 7.07 66.61
CA THR A 154 -32.91 6.11 66.14
C THR A 154 -33.39 4.65 66.30
N VAL A 155 -33.50 3.89 65.20
CA VAL A 155 -33.71 2.43 65.18
C VAL A 155 -32.86 1.81 64.05
N PRO A 156 -32.26 0.61 64.24
CA PRO A 156 -31.04 0.21 63.54
C PRO A 156 -31.27 -0.55 62.23
N LEU A 157 -30.27 -0.43 61.36
CA LEU A 157 -30.08 -1.16 60.10
C LEU A 157 -30.21 -2.69 60.25
N PRO A 158 -30.94 -3.38 59.34
CA PRO A 158 -30.76 -4.80 59.17
C PRO A 158 -29.52 -5.09 58.31
N SER A 159 -28.74 -6.02 58.84
CA SER A 159 -27.65 -6.68 58.16
C SER A 159 -28.18 -7.53 57.00
N SER A 160 -27.32 -7.74 55.99
CA SER A 160 -27.40 -8.76 54.93
C SER A 160 -28.16 -8.41 53.64
N VAL A 161 -27.43 -7.78 52.71
CA VAL A 161 -27.47 -8.16 51.29
C VAL A 161 -26.05 -8.40 50.83
N ARG A 162 -25.66 -9.68 50.78
CA ARG A 162 -24.43 -10.14 50.12
C ARG A 162 -24.63 -10.00 48.62
N LEU A 163 -24.16 -8.88 48.05
CA LEU A 163 -23.97 -8.75 46.61
C LEU A 163 -22.79 -9.65 46.19
N ALA A 164 -23.12 -10.77 45.56
CA ALA A 164 -22.16 -11.60 44.85
C ALA A 164 -21.53 -10.76 43.72
N LYS A 165 -20.26 -10.39 43.92
CA LYS A 165 -19.37 -9.87 42.87
C LYS A 165 -19.20 -10.96 41.81
N LEU A 166 -20.03 -10.95 40.78
CA LEU A 166 -19.73 -11.61 39.52
C LEU A 166 -18.56 -10.85 38.88
N GLY A 167 -17.38 -11.44 38.99
CA GLY A 167 -16.18 -11.02 38.28
C GLY A 167 -16.38 -11.22 36.78
N ALA A 168 -16.98 -10.25 36.11
CA ALA A 168 -16.78 -10.06 34.69
C ALA A 168 -15.32 -9.63 34.51
N THR A 169 -14.47 -10.57 34.12
CA THR A 169 -13.13 -10.29 33.63
C THR A 169 -13.28 -9.35 32.43
N TYR A 170 -13.06 -8.06 32.67
CA TYR A 170 -12.91 -7.06 31.64
C TYR A 170 -11.69 -7.44 30.80
N VAL A 171 -11.92 -8.16 29.71
CA VAL A 171 -10.90 -8.39 28.68
C VAL A 171 -10.65 -7.01 28.07
N ALA A 172 -9.56 -6.38 28.50
CA ALA A 172 -9.15 -5.10 27.96
C ALA A 172 -9.09 -5.22 26.43
N PRO A 173 -9.81 -4.37 25.68
CA PRO A 173 -9.78 -4.42 24.23
C PRO A 173 -8.33 -4.22 23.78
N ASP A 174 -7.83 -5.20 23.04
CA ASP A 174 -6.46 -5.29 22.57
C ASP A 174 -6.07 -3.99 21.83
N ARG A 175 -5.32 -3.12 22.52
CA ARG A 175 -5.05 -1.71 22.16
C ARG A 175 -4.10 -1.53 20.96
N ARG A 176 -3.84 -2.57 20.16
CA ARG A 176 -2.83 -2.51 19.08
C ARG A 176 -3.35 -2.76 17.68
N LYS A 177 -4.63 -2.49 17.39
CA LYS A 177 -5.06 -2.27 16.01
C LYS A 177 -4.54 -0.91 15.54
N THR A 178 -3.27 -0.83 15.17
CA THR A 178 -2.77 0.31 14.38
C THR A 178 -3.68 0.42 13.16
N SER A 179 -4.26 1.60 12.91
CA SER A 179 -5.23 1.74 11.82
C SER A 179 -4.60 1.27 10.50
N THR A 180 -5.36 0.56 9.67
CA THR A 180 -4.92 0.08 8.35
C THR A 180 -4.26 1.20 7.53
N ALA A 181 -4.74 2.44 7.70
CA ALA A 181 -4.16 3.65 7.10
C ALA A 181 -2.71 3.92 7.54
N THR A 182 -2.39 3.70 8.81
CA THR A 182 -1.04 3.88 9.35
C THR A 182 -0.08 2.84 8.78
N CYS A 183 -0.52 1.58 8.67
CA CYS A 183 0.27 0.52 8.03
C CYS A 183 0.47 0.81 6.54
N ASN A 184 -0.60 1.17 5.82
CA ASN A 184 -0.52 1.55 4.40
C ASN A 184 0.45 2.71 4.17
N ARG A 185 0.46 3.72 5.04
CA ARG A 185 1.41 4.85 4.95
C ARG A 185 2.86 4.40 5.11
N LYS A 186 3.14 3.59 6.13
CA LYS A 186 4.50 3.05 6.35
C LYS A 186 4.97 2.22 5.17
N LEU A 187 4.09 1.36 4.64
CA LEU A 187 4.38 0.52 3.48
C LEU A 187 4.63 1.37 2.23
N LYS A 188 3.77 2.37 1.98
CA LYS A 188 3.92 3.31 0.87
C LYS A 188 5.29 3.98 0.89
N GLU A 189 5.70 4.56 2.02
CA GLU A 189 7.01 5.22 2.13
C GLU A 189 8.17 4.21 1.99
N LYS A 190 8.02 2.99 2.51
CA LYS A 190 9.03 1.93 2.41
C LYS A 190 9.27 1.50 0.95
N ILE A 191 8.23 1.45 0.12
CA ILE A 191 8.34 1.00 -1.29
C ILE A 191 8.54 2.14 -2.29
N ARG A 192 8.39 3.40 -1.86
CA ARG A 192 8.31 4.59 -2.73
C ARG A 192 9.47 4.72 -3.71
N MET A 193 10.71 4.56 -3.23
CA MET A 193 11.89 4.70 -4.09
C MET A 193 11.92 3.64 -5.18
N ASP A 194 11.84 2.37 -4.80
CA ASP A 194 11.85 1.25 -5.74
C ASP A 194 10.68 1.34 -6.74
N PHE A 195 9.48 1.71 -6.27
CA PHE A 195 8.31 1.91 -7.12
C PHE A 195 8.55 3.00 -8.17
N ASN A 196 9.03 4.18 -7.75
CA ASN A 196 9.19 5.33 -8.64
C ASN A 196 10.24 5.11 -9.74
N HIS A 197 11.27 4.28 -9.48
CA HIS A 197 12.35 4.04 -10.44
C HIS A 197 12.03 2.93 -11.45
N HIS A 198 11.24 1.94 -11.05
CA HIS A 198 11.03 0.74 -11.87
C HIS A 198 9.65 0.72 -12.54
N VAL A 199 8.63 1.33 -11.94
CA VAL A 199 7.25 1.21 -12.41
C VAL A 199 6.93 2.27 -13.47
N MET A 200 6.46 1.81 -14.63
CA MET A 200 5.89 2.69 -15.67
C MET A 200 4.38 2.86 -15.44
N PRO A 201 3.90 4.07 -15.07
CA PRO A 201 2.52 4.26 -14.62
C PRO A 201 1.48 3.83 -15.65
N ASN A 202 1.68 4.17 -16.92
CA ASN A 202 0.73 3.86 -17.99
C ASN A 202 0.55 2.35 -18.21
N HIS A 203 1.63 1.56 -18.10
CA HIS A 203 1.55 0.09 -18.19
C HIS A 203 0.91 -0.52 -16.95
N LEU A 204 1.21 0.01 -15.75
CA LEU A 204 0.63 -0.48 -14.52
C LEU A 204 -0.88 -0.21 -14.46
N LEU A 205 -1.32 0.98 -14.90
CA LEU A 205 -2.74 1.37 -14.89
C LEU A 205 -3.61 0.41 -15.71
N THR A 206 -3.15 -0.04 -16.88
CA THR A 206 -3.87 -1.04 -17.68
C THR A 206 -4.06 -2.37 -16.96
N LEU A 207 -3.06 -2.79 -16.16
CA LEU A 207 -3.10 -4.04 -15.42
C LEU A 207 -3.91 -3.94 -14.14
N ILE A 208 -3.86 -2.81 -13.42
CA ILE A 208 -4.69 -2.59 -12.22
C ILE A 208 -6.17 -2.78 -12.56
N TRP A 209 -6.64 -2.25 -13.69
CA TRP A 209 -8.02 -2.42 -14.14
C TRP A 209 -8.41 -3.87 -14.44
N LYS A 210 -7.45 -4.68 -14.94
CA LYS A 210 -7.64 -6.11 -15.19
C LYS A 210 -7.86 -6.91 -13.89
N TYR A 211 -7.13 -6.58 -12.83
CA TYR A 211 -7.18 -7.30 -11.55
C TYR A 211 -8.23 -6.75 -10.57
N ASN A 212 -8.37 -5.43 -10.49
CA ASN A 212 -9.35 -4.77 -9.64
C ASN A 212 -9.67 -3.33 -10.13
N ALA A 213 -10.75 -3.22 -10.92
CA ALA A 213 -11.25 -1.95 -11.45
C ALA A 213 -11.70 -0.93 -10.39
N ASN A 214 -11.83 -1.32 -9.11
CA ASN A 214 -12.32 -0.44 -8.05
C ASN A 214 -11.19 0.27 -7.27
N ILE A 215 -9.92 0.02 -7.58
CA ILE A 215 -8.80 0.66 -6.86
C ILE A 215 -8.57 2.10 -7.29
N LEU A 216 -8.82 2.46 -8.55
CA LEU A 216 -8.65 3.83 -9.02
C LEU A 216 -9.92 4.25 -9.75
N THR A 217 -10.38 5.46 -9.51
CA THR A 217 -11.47 6.01 -10.32
C THR A 217 -10.95 6.36 -11.72
N GLU A 218 -11.86 6.47 -12.68
CA GLU A 218 -11.53 6.96 -14.04
C GLU A 218 -10.85 8.34 -13.98
N ARG A 219 -11.30 9.19 -13.04
CA ARG A 219 -10.73 10.53 -12.83
C ARG A 219 -9.30 10.47 -12.30
N ASP A 220 -9.02 9.59 -11.35
CA ASP A 220 -7.67 9.41 -10.83
C ASP A 220 -6.75 8.87 -11.93
N THR A 221 -7.24 7.91 -12.71
CA THR A 221 -6.53 7.35 -13.87
C THR A 221 -6.18 8.45 -14.89
N GLN A 222 -7.13 9.32 -15.24
CA GLN A 222 -6.90 10.45 -16.13
C GLN A 222 -5.89 11.44 -15.56
N TYR A 223 -5.98 11.75 -14.27
CA TYR A 223 -5.04 12.65 -13.61
C TYR A 223 -3.62 12.07 -13.58
N ILE A 224 -3.46 10.78 -13.26
CA ILE A 224 -2.17 10.09 -13.27
C ILE A 224 -1.57 10.10 -14.68
N ARG A 225 -2.37 9.82 -15.72
CA ARG A 225 -1.94 9.92 -17.12
C ARG A 225 -1.49 11.33 -17.49
N ALA A 226 -2.25 12.35 -17.07
CA ALA A 226 -1.90 13.75 -17.32
C ALA A 226 -0.60 14.15 -16.62
N VAL A 227 -0.39 13.75 -15.36
CA VAL A 227 0.88 13.99 -14.64
C VAL A 227 2.03 13.24 -15.32
N THR A 228 1.83 11.99 -15.70
CA THR A 228 2.84 11.17 -16.40
C THR A 228 3.25 11.83 -17.72
N HIS A 229 2.28 12.34 -18.48
CA HIS A 229 2.54 13.04 -19.74
C HIS A 229 3.28 14.38 -19.54
N ASN A 230 2.86 15.18 -18.55
CA ASN A 230 3.38 16.54 -18.36
C ASN A 230 4.68 16.60 -17.54
N ARG A 231 4.92 15.62 -16.66
CA ARG A 231 6.02 15.64 -15.66
C ARG A 231 6.90 14.40 -15.70
N GLY A 232 6.64 13.46 -16.60
CA GLY A 232 7.42 12.23 -16.76
C GLY A 232 6.99 11.09 -15.83
N ASN A 233 7.59 9.91 -16.07
CA ASN A 233 7.19 8.66 -15.43
C ASN A 233 7.38 8.65 -13.92
N ILE A 234 8.47 9.25 -13.41
CA ILE A 234 8.76 9.28 -11.97
C ILE A 234 7.67 10.03 -11.20
N ALA A 235 7.30 11.22 -11.67
CA ALA A 235 6.22 12.01 -11.06
C ALA A 235 4.86 11.32 -11.21
N GLY A 236 4.61 10.66 -12.34
CA GLY A 236 3.41 9.84 -12.54
C GLY A 236 3.34 8.64 -11.58
N ALA A 237 4.46 7.96 -11.33
CA ALA A 237 4.56 6.80 -10.46
C ALA A 237 4.33 7.20 -9.00
N GLU A 238 4.91 8.33 -8.57
CA GLU A 238 4.69 8.89 -7.24
C GLU A 238 3.20 9.17 -7.00
N VAL A 239 2.55 9.86 -7.95
CA VAL A 239 1.13 10.17 -7.86
C VAL A 239 0.29 8.89 -7.88
N LEU A 240 0.61 7.92 -8.74
CA LEU A 240 -0.08 6.63 -8.80
C LEU A 240 -0.05 5.91 -7.44
N LEU A 241 1.14 5.80 -6.84
CA LEU A 241 1.31 5.15 -5.54
C LEU A 241 0.54 5.87 -4.43
N ASP A 242 0.55 7.21 -4.44
CA ASP A 242 -0.21 8.05 -3.51
C ASP A 242 -1.73 7.88 -3.62
N TYR A 243 -2.26 7.65 -4.82
CA TYR A 243 -3.68 7.35 -5.00
C TYR A 243 -4.00 5.92 -4.56
N MET A 244 -3.24 4.92 -5.03
CA MET A 244 -3.46 3.52 -4.68
C MET A 244 -3.49 3.29 -3.18
N ALA A 245 -2.56 3.87 -2.42
CA ALA A 245 -2.45 3.67 -0.97
C ALA A 245 -3.68 4.13 -0.15
N ARG A 246 -4.63 4.84 -0.77
CA ARG A 246 -5.89 5.30 -0.14
C ARG A 246 -7.01 4.28 -0.26
N TYR A 247 -6.90 3.31 -1.16
CA TYR A 247 -7.97 2.34 -1.41
C TYR A 247 -7.73 1.04 -0.65
N ASP A 248 -8.82 0.39 -0.24
CA ASP A 248 -8.73 -0.94 0.35
C ASP A 248 -8.24 -1.95 -0.70
N ASN A 249 -7.50 -2.97 -0.26
CA ASN A 249 -6.94 -4.02 -1.13
C ASN A 249 -6.00 -3.52 -2.25
N TRP A 250 -5.48 -2.29 -2.15
CA TRP A 250 -4.55 -1.73 -3.13
C TRP A 250 -3.28 -2.57 -3.29
N PHE A 251 -2.71 -3.03 -2.17
CA PHE A 251 -1.41 -3.69 -2.16
C PHE A 251 -1.45 -5.11 -2.76
N PRO A 252 -2.40 -5.99 -2.41
CA PRO A 252 -2.55 -7.27 -3.11
C PRO A 252 -2.73 -7.10 -4.63
N CYS A 253 -3.51 -6.13 -5.07
CA CYS A 253 -3.67 -5.87 -6.50
C CYS A 253 -2.38 -5.34 -7.14
N LEU A 254 -1.62 -4.48 -6.43
CA LEU A 254 -0.32 -4.05 -6.90
C LEU A 254 0.60 -5.25 -7.14
N LEU A 255 0.67 -6.19 -6.19
CA LEU A 255 1.50 -7.39 -6.33
C LEU A 255 1.05 -8.25 -7.52
N GLN A 256 -0.26 -8.43 -7.71
CA GLN A 256 -0.80 -9.16 -8.87
C GLN A 256 -0.44 -8.48 -10.18
N ALA A 257 -0.59 -7.16 -10.27
CA ALA A 257 -0.28 -6.39 -11.47
C ALA A 257 1.23 -6.43 -11.80
N LEU A 258 2.11 -6.32 -10.79
CA LEU A 258 3.56 -6.42 -10.99
C LEU A 258 4.01 -7.84 -11.38
N SER A 259 3.28 -8.86 -10.95
CA SER A 259 3.54 -10.27 -11.28
C SER A 259 2.88 -10.71 -12.59
N ASP A 260 2.16 -9.82 -13.27
CA ASP A 260 1.54 -10.13 -14.56
C ASP A 260 2.63 -10.46 -15.60
N PRO A 261 2.45 -11.50 -16.44
CA PRO A 261 3.38 -11.85 -17.51
C PRO A 261 3.72 -10.70 -18.47
N ASP A 262 2.79 -9.74 -18.64
CA ASP A 262 2.98 -8.57 -19.48
C ASP A 262 3.88 -7.51 -18.82
N MET A 263 3.97 -7.51 -17.47
CA MET A 263 4.76 -6.55 -16.72
C MET A 263 6.18 -7.03 -16.42
N LYS A 264 6.35 -8.34 -16.19
CA LYS A 264 7.65 -8.98 -15.89
C LYS A 264 8.41 -8.36 -14.72
N MET A 265 7.69 -7.81 -13.72
CA MET A 265 8.28 -7.17 -12.53
C MET A 265 8.13 -8.05 -11.27
N GLU A 266 8.18 -9.36 -11.44
CA GLU A 266 7.97 -10.33 -10.36
C GLU A 266 8.96 -10.18 -9.20
N ARG A 267 10.25 -9.92 -9.51
CA ARG A 267 11.28 -9.62 -8.49
C ARG A 267 10.92 -8.40 -7.64
N LEU A 268 10.35 -7.37 -8.25
CA LEU A 268 9.90 -6.17 -7.55
C LEU A 268 8.69 -6.47 -6.66
N ALA A 269 7.73 -7.26 -7.17
CA ALA A 269 6.58 -7.73 -6.39
C ALA A 269 7.03 -8.52 -5.14
N MET A 270 7.99 -9.44 -5.29
CA MET A 270 8.57 -10.20 -4.17
C MET A 270 9.22 -9.28 -3.13
N ARG A 271 10.02 -8.31 -3.58
CA ARG A 271 10.65 -7.33 -2.69
C ARG A 271 9.61 -6.52 -1.91
N PHE A 272 8.54 -6.07 -2.56
CA PHE A 272 7.46 -5.36 -1.89
C PHE A 272 6.73 -6.24 -0.88
N SER A 273 6.47 -7.50 -1.22
CA SER A 273 5.87 -8.47 -0.28
C SER A 273 6.74 -8.65 0.97
N LYS A 274 8.07 -8.72 0.82
CA LYS A 274 9.01 -8.78 1.94
C LYS A 274 8.92 -7.53 2.82
N TYR A 275 8.88 -6.34 2.23
CA TYR A 275 8.73 -5.08 2.98
C TYR A 275 7.43 -5.01 3.77
N LYS A 276 6.33 -5.55 3.23
CA LYS A 276 5.08 -5.65 3.98
C LYS A 276 5.19 -6.60 5.17
N ALA A 277 5.78 -7.78 4.97
CA ALA A 277 5.96 -8.74 6.06
C ALA A 277 6.84 -8.18 7.19
N GLU A 278 7.90 -7.45 6.85
CA GLU A 278 8.75 -6.74 7.83
C GLU A 278 7.94 -5.71 8.65
N LEU A 279 7.03 -4.97 8.01
CA LEU A 279 6.19 -3.96 8.69
C LEU A 279 5.08 -4.55 9.54
N ASP A 280 4.50 -5.67 9.12
CA ASP A 280 3.45 -6.38 9.85
C ASP A 280 4.01 -7.09 11.10
N GLY A 281 5.34 -7.07 11.32
CA GLY A 281 6.00 -7.73 12.45
C GLY A 281 5.79 -9.24 12.48
N SER A 282 5.24 -9.79 11.40
CA SER A 282 4.99 -11.20 11.25
C SER A 282 6.29 -11.81 10.76
N PRO A 283 6.99 -12.65 11.56
CA PRO A 283 8.01 -13.52 10.99
C PRO A 283 7.31 -14.23 9.83
N ILE A 284 7.91 -14.20 8.65
CA ILE A 284 7.30 -14.66 7.41
C ILE A 284 6.81 -16.10 7.62
N ALA A 285 5.57 -16.27 8.08
CA ALA A 285 4.92 -17.56 8.26
C ALA A 285 4.41 -17.93 6.88
N LEU A 286 5.34 -18.40 6.05
CA LEU A 286 5.16 -18.83 4.67
C LEU A 286 4.10 -19.94 4.50
N HIS A 287 3.47 -20.42 5.58
CA HIS A 287 2.74 -21.69 5.56
C HIS A 287 1.22 -21.61 5.36
N GLU A 288 0.55 -20.46 5.45
CA GLU A 288 -0.93 -20.49 5.55
C GLU A 288 -1.71 -19.67 4.51
N ARG A 289 -1.10 -19.27 3.38
CA ARG A 289 -1.89 -18.70 2.27
C ARG A 289 -1.69 -19.48 0.97
N PRO A 290 -2.75 -20.11 0.41
CA PRO A 290 -2.64 -20.88 -0.83
C PRO A 290 -2.20 -20.02 -2.04
N ASN A 291 -2.31 -18.69 -1.95
CA ASN A 291 -1.82 -17.74 -2.94
C ASN A 291 -0.33 -17.32 -2.75
N LEU A 292 0.43 -17.94 -1.85
CA LEU A 292 1.87 -17.69 -1.66
C LEU A 292 2.76 -18.91 -1.93
N LEU A 293 2.17 -20.08 -2.18
CA LEU A 293 2.91 -21.32 -2.53
C LEU A 293 3.70 -21.17 -3.83
N TRP A 294 3.18 -20.41 -4.80
CA TRP A 294 3.93 -20.09 -6.01
C TRP A 294 5.13 -19.18 -5.71
N LEU A 295 4.96 -18.16 -4.86
CA LEU A 295 6.06 -17.28 -4.41
C LEU A 295 7.15 -18.04 -3.65
N GLN A 296 6.79 -19.02 -2.83
CA GLN A 296 7.78 -19.87 -2.15
C GLN A 296 8.56 -20.74 -3.15
N LYS A 297 7.86 -21.32 -4.14
CA LYS A 297 8.52 -22.10 -5.21
C LYS A 297 9.45 -21.23 -6.06
N LEU A 298 9.04 -20.00 -6.36
CA LEU A 298 9.86 -19.02 -7.08
C LEU A 298 11.04 -18.55 -6.26
N GLN A 299 10.86 -18.23 -4.98
CA GLN A 299 11.97 -17.83 -4.10
C GLN A 299 12.98 -18.97 -3.91
N LEU A 300 12.50 -20.23 -3.83
CA LEU A 300 13.36 -21.40 -3.81
C LEU A 300 14.10 -21.57 -5.14
N GLN A 301 13.40 -21.37 -6.27
CA GLN A 301 13.99 -21.41 -7.60
C GLN A 301 15.03 -20.30 -7.82
N GLU A 302 14.78 -19.08 -7.32
CA GLU A 302 15.72 -17.96 -7.41
C GLU A 302 16.93 -18.18 -6.50
N SER A 303 16.73 -18.69 -5.28
CA SER A 303 17.85 -18.98 -4.37
C SER A 303 18.75 -20.08 -4.93
N THR A 304 18.16 -21.08 -5.58
CA THR A 304 18.91 -22.15 -6.25
C THR A 304 19.59 -21.64 -7.52
N MET A 305 18.92 -20.81 -8.33
CA MET A 305 19.49 -20.22 -9.55
C MET A 305 20.61 -19.20 -9.26
N ALA A 306 20.45 -18.35 -8.23
CA ALA A 306 21.49 -17.42 -7.81
C ALA A 306 22.71 -18.15 -7.23
N SER A 307 22.48 -19.19 -6.42
CA SER A 307 23.55 -20.06 -5.92
C SER A 307 24.27 -20.78 -7.07
N TYR A 308 23.53 -21.30 -8.04
CA TYR A 308 24.07 -21.91 -9.25
C TYR A 308 24.90 -20.93 -10.08
N ASN A 309 24.37 -19.74 -10.36
CA ASN A 309 25.07 -18.70 -11.11
C ASN A 309 26.37 -18.29 -10.41
N LYS A 310 26.34 -18.15 -9.08
CA LYS A 310 27.52 -17.86 -8.28
C LYS A 310 28.56 -18.97 -8.42
N GLN A 311 28.17 -20.24 -8.26
CA GLN A 311 29.08 -21.38 -8.40
C GLN A 311 29.67 -21.47 -9.81
N LEU A 312 28.85 -21.25 -10.85
CA LEU A 312 29.29 -21.26 -12.24
C LEU A 312 30.28 -20.12 -12.51
N LYS A 313 29.96 -18.91 -12.02
CA LYS A 313 30.83 -17.73 -12.11
C LYS A 313 32.19 -18.00 -11.45
N ASP A 314 32.18 -18.49 -10.21
CA ASP A 314 33.40 -18.79 -9.44
C ASP A 314 34.24 -19.86 -10.15
N LYS A 315 33.58 -20.83 -10.81
CA LYS A 315 34.25 -21.91 -11.53
C LYS A 315 34.94 -21.45 -12.83
N ILE A 316 34.34 -20.53 -13.57
CA ILE A 316 34.93 -20.01 -14.82
C ILE A 316 35.83 -18.78 -14.60
N TRP A 317 35.86 -18.25 -13.38
CA TRP A 317 36.49 -16.98 -13.02
C TRP A 317 37.92 -16.82 -13.54
N VAL A 318 38.78 -17.80 -13.24
CA VAL A 318 40.20 -17.75 -13.56
C VAL A 318 40.43 -17.72 -15.07
N ASP A 319 39.75 -18.61 -15.80
CA ASP A 319 39.85 -18.68 -17.25
C ASP A 319 39.27 -17.41 -17.91
N PHE A 320 38.13 -16.92 -17.40
CA PHE A 320 37.53 -15.68 -17.89
C PHE A 320 38.50 -14.51 -17.79
N LYS A 321 39.11 -14.30 -16.63
CA LYS A 321 40.06 -13.21 -16.39
C LYS A 321 41.32 -13.29 -17.26
N ASN A 322 41.76 -14.51 -17.59
CA ASN A 322 42.97 -14.74 -18.38
C ASN A 322 42.75 -14.59 -19.89
N TYR A 323 41.57 -14.92 -20.40
CA TYR A 323 41.31 -14.97 -21.84
C TYR A 323 40.40 -13.84 -22.36
N VAL A 324 39.52 -13.28 -21.53
CA VAL A 324 38.51 -12.30 -21.98
C VAL A 324 39.01 -10.87 -21.82
N ILE A 325 39.01 -10.12 -22.94
CA ILE A 325 39.30 -8.68 -22.96
C ILE A 325 37.97 -7.91 -23.03
N PRO A 326 37.58 -7.15 -21.98
CA PRO A 326 36.28 -6.47 -21.92
C PRO A 326 36.02 -5.55 -23.10
N HIS A 327 37.05 -4.87 -23.60
CA HIS A 327 36.92 -3.92 -24.72
C HIS A 327 36.41 -4.59 -26.01
N ASN A 328 36.77 -5.85 -26.24
CA ASN A 328 36.35 -6.61 -27.42
C ASN A 328 34.96 -7.22 -27.24
N LEU A 329 34.60 -7.59 -26.01
CA LEU A 329 33.36 -8.32 -25.73
C LEU A 329 32.15 -7.39 -25.51
N LEU A 330 32.34 -6.26 -24.83
CA LEU A 330 31.25 -5.33 -24.49
C LEU A 330 30.39 -4.88 -25.69
N PRO A 331 30.95 -4.49 -26.86
CA PRO A 331 30.14 -4.08 -28.01
C PRO A 331 29.30 -5.21 -28.63
N VAL A 332 29.59 -6.46 -28.28
CA VAL A 332 28.97 -7.66 -28.86
C VAL A 332 27.81 -8.17 -28.02
N ILE A 333 27.89 -8.04 -26.69
CA ILE A 333 26.85 -8.53 -25.75
C ILE A 333 25.43 -8.02 -26.13
N PRO A 334 25.21 -6.72 -26.39
CA PRO A 334 23.87 -6.22 -26.73
C PRO A 334 23.28 -6.78 -28.03
N LYS A 335 24.09 -7.37 -28.92
CA LYS A 335 23.62 -8.02 -30.15
C LYS A 335 22.86 -9.32 -29.86
N TYR A 336 23.21 -9.99 -28.77
CA TYR A 336 22.64 -11.29 -28.39
C TYR A 336 21.57 -11.14 -27.31
N ASP A 337 21.83 -10.36 -26.25
CA ASP A 337 20.82 -9.99 -25.26
C ASP A 337 21.10 -8.61 -24.68
N LYS A 338 20.24 -7.65 -25.00
CA LYS A 338 20.32 -6.26 -24.54
C LYS A 338 20.01 -6.07 -23.04
N ASN A 339 19.51 -7.11 -22.36
CA ASN A 339 19.11 -7.02 -20.96
C ASN A 339 20.18 -7.56 -19.99
N VAL A 340 21.29 -8.12 -20.51
CA VAL A 340 22.36 -8.73 -19.68
C VAL A 340 23.30 -7.69 -19.07
N LEU A 341 23.36 -6.47 -19.63
CA LEU A 341 24.12 -5.35 -19.05
C LEU A 341 23.35 -4.05 -19.29
N THR A 342 23.33 -3.18 -18.27
CA THR A 342 22.80 -1.82 -18.41
C THR A 342 23.87 -0.87 -18.97
N PRO A 343 23.49 0.27 -19.59
CA PRO A 343 24.45 1.29 -20.00
C PRO A 343 25.35 1.77 -18.86
N GLU A 344 24.83 1.83 -17.63
CA GLU A 344 25.58 2.17 -16.43
C GLU A 344 26.63 1.11 -16.09
N ASP A 345 26.28 -0.18 -16.17
CA ASP A 345 27.24 -1.26 -15.99
C ASP A 345 28.35 -1.22 -17.06
N GLU A 346 28.00 -0.98 -18.32
CA GLU A 346 28.98 -0.84 -19.40
C GLU A 346 29.97 0.30 -19.13
N GLN A 347 29.49 1.45 -18.65
CA GLN A 347 30.35 2.58 -18.29
C GLN A 347 31.27 2.24 -17.11
N HIS A 348 30.74 1.58 -16.08
CA HIS A 348 31.51 1.14 -14.93
C HIS A 348 32.61 0.15 -15.32
N ILE A 349 32.28 -0.85 -16.15
CA ILE A 349 33.26 -1.83 -16.66
C ILE A 349 34.35 -1.12 -17.46
N ARG A 350 33.98 -0.20 -18.37
CA ARG A 350 34.96 0.58 -19.14
C ARG A 350 35.87 1.42 -18.24
N ALA A 351 35.32 2.04 -17.20
CA ALA A 351 36.09 2.82 -16.24
C ALA A 351 37.10 1.94 -15.49
N GLU A 352 36.68 0.78 -14.99
CA GLU A 352 37.57 -0.17 -14.31
C GLU A 352 38.64 -0.75 -15.24
N THR A 353 38.29 -1.07 -16.49
CA THR A 353 39.26 -1.47 -17.53
C THR A 353 40.32 -0.38 -17.76
N ASN A 354 39.89 0.88 -17.92
CA ASN A 354 40.80 1.99 -18.19
C ASN A 354 41.70 2.35 -16.99
N ASN A 355 41.16 2.25 -15.77
CA ASN A 355 41.86 2.65 -14.56
C ASN A 355 42.80 1.56 -14.01
N ARG A 356 42.42 0.28 -14.18
CA ARG A 356 43.06 -0.85 -13.49
C ARG A 356 43.47 -1.99 -14.42
N GLY A 357 43.23 -1.85 -15.72
CA GLY A 357 43.60 -2.81 -16.76
C GLY A 357 42.53 -3.86 -17.05
N ASP A 358 42.75 -4.61 -18.13
CA ASP A 358 41.79 -5.59 -18.67
C ASP A 358 41.37 -6.65 -17.64
N MET A 359 42.31 -7.12 -16.84
CA MET A 359 42.05 -8.12 -15.80
C MET A 359 41.03 -7.65 -14.75
N ALA A 360 41.10 -6.39 -14.33
CA ALA A 360 40.15 -5.83 -13.37
C ALA A 360 38.78 -5.61 -14.03
N GLY A 361 38.77 -5.10 -15.26
CA GLY A 361 37.53 -4.95 -16.02
C GLY A 361 36.84 -6.28 -16.33
N ALA A 362 37.59 -7.36 -16.59
CA ALA A 362 37.04 -8.69 -16.85
C ALA A 362 36.37 -9.27 -15.61
N GLU A 363 36.97 -9.06 -14.45
CA GLU A 363 36.41 -9.44 -13.15
C GLU A 363 35.08 -8.71 -12.88
N VAL A 364 35.04 -7.38 -13.07
CA VAL A 364 33.81 -6.58 -12.94
C VAL A 364 32.75 -6.96 -13.98
N LEU A 365 33.17 -7.24 -15.23
CA LEU A 365 32.26 -7.69 -16.29
C LEU A 365 31.58 -9.01 -15.92
N LEU A 366 32.35 -10.00 -15.48
CA LEU A 366 31.81 -11.31 -15.11
C LEU A 366 30.89 -11.23 -13.88
N ASP A 367 31.28 -10.43 -12.88
CA ASP A 367 30.44 -10.15 -11.71
C ASP A 367 29.10 -9.54 -12.11
N LYS A 368 29.13 -8.50 -12.96
CA LYS A 368 27.91 -7.84 -13.43
C LYS A 368 27.03 -8.75 -14.26
N MET A 369 27.60 -9.48 -15.22
CA MET A 369 26.81 -10.41 -16.04
C MET A 369 26.09 -11.45 -15.18
N ALA A 370 26.75 -12.02 -14.16
CA ALA A 370 26.16 -13.06 -13.31
C ALA A 370 24.94 -12.59 -12.46
N GLU A 371 24.70 -11.28 -12.35
CA GLU A 371 23.51 -10.70 -11.71
C GLU A 371 22.24 -10.80 -12.59
N TYR A 372 22.40 -11.00 -13.90
CA TYR A 372 21.31 -10.97 -14.88
C TYR A 372 20.86 -12.37 -15.32
N ASP A 373 19.62 -12.47 -15.77
CA ASP A 373 19.10 -13.70 -16.37
C ASP A 373 19.70 -13.90 -17.77
N ASN A 374 19.82 -15.17 -18.22
CA ASN A 374 20.41 -15.54 -19.52
C ASN A 374 21.86 -15.08 -19.76
N TRP A 375 22.57 -14.62 -18.73
CA TRP A 375 23.92 -14.11 -18.85
C TRP A 375 24.89 -15.13 -19.46
N PHE A 376 24.81 -16.39 -19.04
CA PHE A 376 25.76 -17.43 -19.47
C PHE A 376 25.53 -17.85 -20.93
N PRO A 377 24.30 -18.16 -21.40
CA PRO A 377 24.04 -18.35 -22.84
C PRO A 377 24.46 -17.15 -23.70
N CYS A 378 24.18 -15.93 -23.25
CA CYS A 378 24.59 -14.71 -23.93
C CYS A 378 26.12 -14.61 -24.03
N LEU A 379 26.83 -14.90 -22.93
CA LEU A 379 28.29 -14.92 -22.90
C LEU A 379 28.88 -15.91 -23.91
N LEU A 380 28.37 -17.15 -23.94
CA LEU A 380 28.86 -18.16 -24.90
C LEU A 380 28.63 -17.75 -26.35
N GLN A 381 27.52 -17.06 -26.64
CA GLN A 381 27.25 -16.53 -27.99
C GLN A 381 28.21 -15.38 -28.33
N ALA A 382 28.43 -14.45 -27.39
CA ALA A 382 29.33 -13.33 -27.57
C ALA A 382 30.80 -13.78 -27.79
N LEU A 383 31.26 -14.82 -27.08
CA LEU A 383 32.61 -15.39 -27.27
C LEU A 383 32.77 -16.08 -28.64
N ARG A 384 31.69 -16.63 -29.21
CA ARG A 384 31.67 -17.23 -30.56
C ARG A 384 31.48 -16.21 -31.68
N ASP A 385 31.20 -14.95 -31.36
CA ASP A 385 30.99 -13.92 -32.38
C ASP A 385 32.21 -13.82 -33.30
N PRO A 386 32.04 -13.70 -34.63
CA PRO A 386 33.14 -13.59 -35.59
C PRO A 386 34.12 -12.44 -35.31
N GLY A 387 33.68 -11.41 -34.57
CA GLY A 387 34.53 -10.31 -34.11
C GLY A 387 35.38 -10.63 -32.88
N VAL A 388 35.02 -11.65 -32.09
CA VAL A 388 35.71 -12.03 -30.84
C VAL A 388 36.55 -13.31 -31.03
N LYS A 389 36.02 -14.33 -31.73
CA LYS A 389 36.70 -15.59 -32.09
C LYS A 389 37.32 -16.38 -30.91
N MET A 390 36.64 -16.39 -29.77
CA MET A 390 37.06 -17.13 -28.56
C MET A 390 36.32 -18.47 -28.41
N GLU A 391 36.27 -19.26 -29.49
CA GLU A 391 35.56 -20.55 -29.48
C GLU A 391 36.16 -21.56 -28.50
N HIS A 392 37.48 -21.60 -28.36
CA HIS A 392 38.17 -22.47 -27.39
C HIS A 392 37.78 -22.15 -25.94
N VAL A 393 37.67 -20.86 -25.57
CA VAL A 393 37.19 -20.43 -24.24
C VAL A 393 35.75 -20.88 -24.02
N THR A 394 34.93 -20.80 -25.07
CA THR A 394 33.54 -21.24 -25.01
C THR A 394 33.43 -22.74 -24.69
N LEU A 395 34.32 -23.58 -25.23
CA LEU A 395 34.38 -25.01 -24.91
C LEU A 395 34.82 -25.25 -23.46
N LEU A 396 35.81 -24.50 -22.97
CA LEU A 396 36.23 -24.57 -21.55
C LEU A 396 35.05 -24.26 -20.62
N PHE A 397 34.32 -23.17 -20.88
CA PHE A 397 33.17 -22.79 -20.03
C PHE A 397 32.03 -23.80 -20.09
N LEU A 398 31.78 -24.41 -21.26
CA LEU A 398 30.80 -25.48 -21.39
C LEU A 398 31.18 -26.72 -20.58
N ASN A 399 32.47 -27.07 -20.52
CA ASN A 399 32.95 -28.16 -19.68
C ASN A 399 32.78 -27.83 -18.19
N CYS A 400 33.14 -26.62 -17.76
CA CYS A 400 32.92 -26.16 -16.38
C CYS A 400 31.44 -26.26 -15.98
N LYS A 401 30.54 -25.84 -16.89
CA LYS A 401 29.09 -25.96 -16.69
C LYS A 401 28.66 -27.43 -16.59
N ALA A 402 29.10 -28.29 -17.50
CA ALA A 402 28.72 -29.70 -17.51
C ALA A 402 29.15 -30.43 -16.22
N GLU A 403 30.36 -30.14 -15.72
CA GLU A 403 30.82 -30.65 -14.44
C GLU A 403 29.99 -30.12 -13.27
N LEU A 404 29.62 -28.84 -13.28
CA LEU A 404 28.75 -28.27 -12.24
C LEU A 404 27.37 -28.92 -12.26
N ASP A 405 26.77 -29.08 -13.45
CA ASP A 405 25.49 -29.76 -13.64
C ASP A 405 25.55 -31.21 -13.12
N ALA A 406 26.65 -31.93 -13.35
CA ALA A 406 26.85 -33.28 -12.84
C ALA A 406 26.90 -33.32 -11.30
N THR A 407 27.48 -32.31 -10.63
CA THR A 407 27.50 -32.24 -9.16
C THR A 407 26.13 -31.95 -8.54
N LEU A 408 25.28 -31.18 -9.22
CA LEU A 408 23.95 -30.81 -8.72
C LEU A 408 22.91 -31.92 -8.87
N ILE A 409 23.05 -32.78 -9.87
CA ILE A 409 22.08 -33.85 -10.13
C ILE A 409 22.26 -35.04 -9.16
N GLY A 410 23.45 -35.18 -8.55
CA GLY A 410 23.79 -36.30 -7.67
C GLY A 410 23.74 -37.67 -8.39
N PRO A 411 24.34 -38.74 -7.83
CA PRO A 411 24.30 -40.07 -8.43
C PRO A 411 22.92 -40.76 -8.35
N HIS A 412 21.87 -40.08 -7.89
CA HIS A 412 20.55 -40.66 -7.65
C HIS A 412 19.40 -39.79 -8.21
N GLN A 413 19.31 -39.62 -9.53
CA GLN A 413 18.00 -39.44 -10.19
C GLN A 413 17.95 -40.04 -11.61
N PRO A 414 16.80 -40.64 -12.01
CA PRO A 414 16.63 -41.28 -13.30
C PRO A 414 16.50 -40.26 -14.45
N GLN A 415 17.04 -40.63 -15.61
CA GLN A 415 17.26 -39.88 -16.87
C GLN A 415 16.04 -39.18 -17.55
N GLY A 416 15.04 -38.68 -16.82
CA GLY A 416 13.77 -38.21 -17.41
C GLY A 416 13.58 -36.71 -17.65
N TRP A 417 14.40 -35.81 -17.07
CA TRP A 417 14.00 -34.40 -16.94
C TRP A 417 14.59 -33.41 -17.97
N TYR A 418 15.58 -33.80 -18.78
CA TYR A 418 16.35 -32.84 -19.60
C TYR A 418 16.06 -32.83 -21.12
N GLN A 419 15.02 -33.49 -21.62
CA GLN A 419 14.78 -33.56 -23.08
C GLN A 419 13.84 -32.49 -23.69
N ASN A 420 13.19 -31.62 -22.90
CA ASN A 420 12.23 -30.65 -23.44
C ASN A 420 12.73 -29.20 -23.40
N SER A 421 13.71 -28.83 -24.24
CA SER A 421 13.92 -27.40 -24.58
C SER A 421 14.73 -27.09 -25.85
N VAL A 422 15.13 -28.07 -26.66
CA VAL A 422 15.79 -27.80 -27.95
C VAL A 422 14.98 -28.36 -29.11
N THR A 423 13.86 -27.72 -29.44
CA THR A 423 13.25 -27.85 -30.77
C THR A 423 13.88 -26.84 -31.71
N HIS A 424 14.92 -27.26 -32.43
CA HIS A 424 15.43 -26.51 -33.57
C HIS A 424 14.33 -26.38 -34.64
N LYS A 425 13.76 -25.17 -34.79
CA LYS A 425 13.04 -24.78 -36.01
C LYS A 425 14.04 -24.71 -37.16
N LYS A 426 14.20 -25.82 -37.89
CA LYS A 426 14.88 -25.84 -39.20
C LYS A 426 14.03 -25.06 -40.20
N HIS A 427 14.41 -23.82 -40.51
CA HIS A 427 13.98 -23.18 -41.75
C HIS A 427 14.86 -23.69 -42.90
N SER A 428 14.43 -24.77 -43.53
CA SER A 428 14.89 -25.16 -44.86
C SER A 428 14.28 -24.20 -45.89
N LYS A 429 15.09 -23.30 -46.44
CA LYS A 429 14.76 -22.59 -47.68
C LYS A 429 15.35 -23.41 -48.83
N ASN A 430 14.52 -24.23 -49.47
CA ASN A 430 14.82 -24.75 -50.80
C ASN A 430 14.84 -23.58 -51.79
N LYS A 431 15.99 -23.32 -52.40
CA LYS A 431 16.10 -22.61 -53.67
C LYS A 431 15.93 -23.65 -54.78
N THR A 432 14.81 -23.60 -55.49
CA THR A 432 14.69 -24.19 -56.82
C THR A 432 15.29 -23.21 -57.83
N ARG A 433 16.05 -23.77 -58.77
CA ARG A 433 16.51 -23.10 -59.99
C ARG A 433 15.69 -23.62 -61.15
#